data_AF-A0A9R1T4M2-F1
#
_entry.id   AF-A0A9R1T4M2-F1
#
_cell.length_a   1.000
_cell.length_b   1.000
_cell.length_c   1.000
_cell.angle_alpha   90.00
_cell.angle_beta   90.00
_cell.angle_gamma   90.00
#
_symmetry.space_group_name_H-M   'P 1'
#
loop_
_entity.id
_entity.type
_entity.pdbx_description
1 polymer ?
#
loop_
_entity_poly.entity_id
_entity_poly.type
_entity_poly.pdbx_seq_one_letter_code
_entity_poly.pdbx_strand_id
1 'polypeptide(L)'
;MAKSVLSSDSLPKAGRVNEVCREWLVHEDGALAYRLQDEEIKEHYTGNKVRNAQVREDLPRARVEQQLEELRYHSLVQQQEERDAMVARQVALNLEREERVKERELQERMRLQLRLDDEAAQVEAELEMQRRLQEEKDQELARQLQEEEERSVDANDGPMDDQLILDQKLAMEAQDAELARMLQDKERAKARRARERARQKKLERQQQQQQQLEGQTELERPQRPDKLDLKVSYDRKSRNPPQFPDPEEIQVLEDPEDNREAPNVATIIDPTYGGHRSTTSSSSSNTVSPSYVLPTPPQELMEDAPCYMPIQGQRRMQAQSRSLSHEEKHKRRVKDGCKHQ
;
A
#
# COMPACT_ATOMS: atom_id res chain seq x y z
N MET A 1 -36.27 -124.91 32.21
CA MET A 1 -36.85 -123.64 32.72
C MET A 1 -36.13 -122.49 32.04
N ALA A 2 -36.77 -121.83 31.07
CA ALA A 2 -36.23 -120.64 30.43
C ALA A 2 -36.51 -119.41 31.30
N LYS A 3 -35.47 -118.75 31.79
CA LYS A 3 -35.59 -117.44 32.47
C LYS A 3 -35.51 -116.34 31.41
N SER A 4 -36.61 -115.60 31.31
CA SER A 4 -36.70 -114.32 30.61
C SER A 4 -35.69 -113.34 31.20
N VAL A 5 -34.72 -112.92 30.39
CA VAL A 5 -33.86 -111.76 30.67
C VAL A 5 -34.12 -110.75 29.56
N LEU A 6 -35.26 -110.06 29.67
CA LEU A 6 -35.51 -108.84 28.91
C LEU A 6 -34.61 -107.75 29.52
N SER A 7 -33.39 -107.66 29.01
CA SER A 7 -32.43 -106.59 29.35
C SER A 7 -33.07 -105.25 29.00
N SER A 8 -33.53 -104.53 30.01
CA SER A 8 -34.08 -103.18 29.90
C SER A 8 -32.99 -102.10 29.75
N ASP A 9 -31.77 -102.50 29.32
CA ASP A 9 -30.56 -101.68 29.34
C ASP A 9 -30.09 -101.20 27.96
N SER A 10 -30.88 -101.40 26.90
CA SER A 10 -30.53 -100.91 25.56
C SER A 10 -31.02 -99.48 25.27
N LEU A 11 -31.69 -98.82 26.22
CA LEU A 11 -32.18 -97.46 26.04
C LEU A 11 -31.28 -96.49 26.83
N PRO A 12 -30.77 -95.40 26.20
CA PRO A 12 -29.95 -94.43 26.91
C PRO A 12 -30.74 -93.81 28.07
N LYS A 13 -30.06 -93.54 29.19
CA LYS A 13 -30.62 -92.77 30.32
C LYS A 13 -31.37 -91.54 29.78
N ALA A 14 -32.62 -91.37 30.23
CA ALA A 14 -33.45 -90.24 29.84
C ALA A 14 -32.66 -88.92 30.02
N GLY A 15 -32.56 -88.13 28.95
CA GLY A 15 -31.79 -86.87 28.93
C GLY A 15 -30.39 -86.93 28.30
N ARG A 16 -29.78 -88.11 28.12
CA ARG A 16 -28.45 -88.26 27.50
C ARG A 16 -28.41 -87.80 26.05
N VAL A 17 -29.48 -88.03 25.29
CA VAL A 17 -29.59 -87.57 23.89
C VAL A 17 -29.64 -86.04 23.84
N ASN A 18 -30.38 -85.40 24.75
CA ASN A 18 -30.45 -83.94 24.83
C ASN A 18 -29.12 -83.30 25.26
N GLU A 19 -28.32 -84.01 26.05
CA GLU A 19 -26.97 -83.59 26.41
C GLU A 19 -26.04 -83.66 25.19
N VAL A 20 -26.04 -84.78 24.47
CA VAL A 20 -25.25 -84.93 23.23
C VAL A 20 -25.67 -83.91 22.17
N CYS A 21 -26.97 -83.63 21.99
CA CYS A 21 -27.42 -82.60 21.07
C CYS A 21 -26.94 -81.20 21.47
N ARG A 22 -26.90 -80.88 22.78
CA ARG A 22 -26.37 -79.60 23.27
C ARG A 22 -24.87 -79.49 23.06
N GLU A 23 -24.12 -80.56 23.35
CA GLU A 23 -22.67 -80.61 23.09
C GLU A 23 -22.37 -80.45 21.61
N TRP A 24 -23.14 -81.12 20.74
CA TRP A 24 -22.95 -81.02 19.29
C TRP A 24 -23.22 -79.61 18.77
N LEU A 25 -24.27 -78.94 19.27
CA LEU A 25 -24.55 -77.55 18.92
C LEU A 25 -23.44 -76.60 19.36
N VAL A 26 -22.88 -76.79 20.56
CA VAL A 26 -21.71 -76.01 21.03
C VAL A 26 -20.48 -76.27 20.17
N HIS A 27 -20.26 -77.50 19.73
CA HIS A 27 -19.14 -77.83 18.85
C HIS A 27 -19.32 -77.30 17.43
N GLU A 28 -20.53 -77.34 16.89
CA GLU A 28 -20.88 -76.75 15.60
C GLU A 28 -20.68 -75.23 15.62
N ASP A 29 -21.23 -74.54 16.62
CA ASP A 29 -21.06 -73.10 16.83
C ASP A 29 -19.59 -72.74 17.10
N GLY A 30 -18.87 -73.55 17.88
CA GLY A 30 -17.46 -73.35 18.16
C GLY A 30 -16.57 -73.51 16.92
N ALA A 31 -16.87 -74.48 16.05
CA ALA A 31 -16.16 -74.65 14.79
C ALA A 31 -16.44 -73.48 13.82
N LEU A 32 -17.67 -72.98 13.79
CA LEU A 32 -18.03 -71.80 13.00
C LEU A 32 -17.31 -70.55 13.53
N ALA A 33 -17.30 -70.32 14.84
CA ALA A 33 -16.63 -69.19 15.46
C ALA A 33 -15.11 -69.22 15.19
N TYR A 34 -14.47 -70.39 15.30
CA TYR A 34 -13.05 -70.55 15.00
C TYR A 34 -12.75 -70.24 13.53
N ARG A 35 -13.59 -70.70 12.60
CA ARG A 35 -13.44 -70.37 11.17
C ARG A 35 -13.56 -68.88 10.91
N LEU A 36 -14.57 -68.22 11.47
CA LEU A 36 -14.77 -66.77 11.30
C LEU A 36 -13.60 -65.97 11.88
N GLN A 37 -13.10 -66.39 13.05
CA GLN A 37 -11.92 -65.78 13.66
C GLN A 37 -10.67 -65.97 12.79
N ASP A 38 -10.45 -67.17 12.24
CA ASP A 38 -9.33 -67.45 11.34
C ASP A 38 -9.42 -66.63 10.05
N GLU A 39 -10.62 -66.45 9.50
CA GLU A 39 -10.90 -65.61 8.33
C GLU A 39 -10.59 -64.14 8.65
N GLU A 40 -11.11 -63.60 9.76
CA GLU A 40 -10.83 -62.24 10.24
C GLU A 40 -9.32 -61.99 10.46
N ILE A 41 -8.63 -62.92 11.13
CA ILE A 41 -7.19 -62.87 11.36
C ILE A 41 -6.47 -62.81 10.01
N LYS A 42 -6.78 -63.72 9.08
CA LYS A 42 -6.11 -63.76 7.77
C LYS A 42 -6.29 -62.45 7.03
N GLU A 43 -7.49 -61.89 6.98
CA GLU A 43 -7.76 -60.61 6.31
C GLU A 43 -6.99 -59.46 6.95
N HIS A 44 -7.01 -59.34 8.28
CA HIS A 44 -6.28 -58.29 8.97
C HIS A 44 -4.76 -58.41 8.79
N TYR A 45 -4.18 -59.60 8.95
CA TYR A 45 -2.73 -59.78 8.84
C TYR A 45 -2.25 -59.65 7.40
N THR A 46 -3.00 -60.13 6.42
CA THR A 46 -2.65 -59.95 4.99
C THR A 46 -2.73 -58.49 4.59
N GLY A 47 -3.80 -57.77 4.95
CA GLY A 47 -3.93 -56.34 4.69
C GLY A 47 -2.86 -55.51 5.39
N ASN A 48 -2.50 -55.85 6.63
CA ASN A 48 -1.43 -55.17 7.36
C ASN A 48 -0.04 -55.47 6.78
N LYS A 49 0.20 -56.69 6.31
CA LYS A 49 1.45 -57.07 5.63
C LYS A 49 1.62 -56.28 4.32
N VAL A 50 0.57 -56.18 3.51
CA VAL A 50 0.60 -55.44 2.24
C VAL A 50 0.81 -53.94 2.48
N ARG A 51 0.05 -53.32 3.38
CA ARG A 51 0.22 -51.89 3.70
C ARG A 51 1.61 -51.58 4.26
N ASN A 52 2.14 -52.42 5.15
CA ASN A 52 3.49 -52.24 5.67
C ASN A 52 4.58 -52.49 4.62
N ALA A 53 4.35 -53.34 3.62
CA ALA A 53 5.27 -53.51 2.50
C ALA A 53 5.26 -52.24 1.63
N GLN A 54 4.07 -51.75 1.27
CA GLN A 54 3.89 -50.54 0.48
C GLN A 54 4.56 -49.32 1.13
N VAL A 55 4.34 -49.09 2.44
CA VAL A 55 4.99 -47.96 3.13
C VAL A 55 6.52 -48.05 3.10
N ARG A 56 7.09 -49.26 3.19
CA ARG A 56 8.55 -49.45 3.13
C ARG A 56 9.13 -49.16 1.75
N GLU A 57 8.35 -49.41 0.69
CA GLU A 57 8.75 -49.14 -0.69
C GLU A 57 8.54 -47.67 -1.07
N ASP A 58 7.39 -47.10 -0.70
CA ASP A 58 6.99 -45.74 -1.09
C ASP A 58 7.78 -44.67 -0.33
N LEU A 59 8.09 -44.88 0.95
CA LEU A 59 8.80 -43.89 1.78
C LEU A 59 10.16 -43.44 1.19
N PRO A 60 11.11 -44.35 0.85
CA PRO A 60 12.37 -43.93 0.27
C PRO A 60 12.18 -43.27 -1.09
N ARG A 61 11.20 -43.74 -1.89
CA ARG A 61 10.91 -43.17 -3.19
C ARG A 61 10.36 -41.74 -3.09
N ALA A 62 9.42 -41.51 -2.18
CA ALA A 62 8.88 -40.18 -1.89
C ALA A 62 9.98 -39.21 -1.45
N ARG A 63 10.94 -39.68 -0.64
CA ARG A 63 12.08 -38.86 -0.22
C ARG A 63 13.00 -38.46 -1.38
N VAL A 64 13.26 -39.38 -2.31
CA VAL A 64 14.06 -39.07 -3.51
C VAL A 64 13.32 -38.08 -4.41
N GLU A 65 12.01 -38.27 -4.61
CA GLU A 65 11.20 -37.36 -5.41
C GLU A 65 11.14 -35.95 -4.78
N GLN A 66 11.03 -35.85 -3.45
CA GLN A 66 11.14 -34.57 -2.72
C GLN A 66 12.49 -33.88 -2.97
N GLN A 67 13.61 -34.59 -2.82
CA GLN A 67 14.94 -34.02 -3.08
C GLN A 67 15.10 -33.56 -4.54
N LEU A 68 14.55 -34.31 -5.49
CA LEU A 68 14.60 -33.96 -6.90
C LEU A 68 13.75 -32.71 -7.20
N GLU A 69 12.59 -32.58 -6.58
CA GLU A 69 11.75 -31.38 -6.66
C GLU A 69 12.45 -30.16 -6.05
N GLU A 70 13.08 -30.30 -4.87
CA GLU A 70 13.88 -29.25 -4.24
C GLU A 70 15.00 -28.76 -5.17
N LEU A 71 15.72 -29.66 -5.84
CA LEU A 71 16.78 -29.30 -6.79
C LEU A 71 16.23 -28.58 -8.03
N ARG A 72 15.09 -29.04 -8.56
CA ARG A 72 14.43 -28.38 -9.70
C ARG A 72 13.95 -26.99 -9.32
N TYR A 73 13.36 -26.85 -8.14
CA TYR A 73 12.94 -25.56 -7.61
C TYR A 73 14.14 -24.62 -7.43
N HIS A 74 15.23 -25.11 -6.83
CA HIS A 74 16.44 -24.34 -6.66
C HIS A 74 17.03 -23.86 -8.00
N SER A 75 17.10 -24.75 -9.01
CA SER A 75 17.57 -24.38 -10.34
C SER A 75 16.69 -23.32 -11.01
N LEU A 76 15.36 -23.42 -10.85
CA LEU A 76 14.43 -22.43 -11.39
C LEU A 76 14.62 -21.06 -10.73
N VAL A 77 14.76 -21.03 -9.40
CA VAL A 77 15.03 -19.79 -8.65
C VAL A 77 16.36 -19.19 -9.06
N GLN A 78 17.44 -19.98 -9.17
CA GLN A 78 18.73 -19.50 -9.66
C GLN A 78 18.61 -18.88 -11.05
N GLN A 79 17.88 -19.51 -11.97
CA GLN A 79 17.69 -18.99 -13.33
C GLN A 79 16.92 -17.65 -13.32
N GLN A 80 15.97 -17.49 -12.40
CA GLN A 80 15.25 -16.23 -12.20
C GLN A 80 16.19 -15.16 -11.65
N GLU A 81 16.96 -15.49 -10.60
CA GLU A 81 17.97 -14.61 -10.00
C GLU A 81 19.01 -14.14 -11.02
N GLU A 82 19.46 -15.02 -11.92
CA GLU A 82 20.41 -14.65 -12.98
C GLU A 82 19.84 -13.62 -13.96
N ARG A 83 18.57 -13.80 -14.36
CA ARG A 83 17.86 -12.84 -15.22
C ARG A 83 17.69 -11.51 -14.51
N ASP A 84 17.23 -11.54 -13.27
CA ASP A 84 17.00 -10.35 -12.47
C ASP A 84 18.32 -9.63 -12.17
N ALA A 85 19.40 -10.36 -11.95
CA ALA A 85 20.74 -9.80 -11.79
C ALA A 85 21.24 -9.11 -13.07
N MET A 86 20.92 -9.64 -14.26
CA MET A 86 21.24 -8.97 -15.52
C MET A 86 20.49 -7.65 -15.67
N VAL A 87 19.19 -7.65 -15.36
CA VAL A 87 18.36 -6.44 -15.39
C VAL A 87 18.87 -5.42 -14.36
N ALA A 88 19.14 -5.84 -13.13
CA ALA A 88 19.66 -4.99 -12.07
C ALA A 88 20.99 -4.34 -12.44
N ARG A 89 21.92 -5.09 -13.07
CA ARG A 89 23.18 -4.53 -13.59
C ARG A 89 22.94 -3.47 -14.66
N GLN A 90 22.01 -3.70 -15.58
CA GLN A 90 21.69 -2.73 -16.63
C GLN A 90 21.08 -1.46 -16.05
N VAL A 91 20.15 -1.60 -15.10
CA VAL A 91 19.53 -0.47 -14.39
C VAL A 91 20.59 0.31 -13.61
N ALA A 92 21.46 -0.36 -12.87
CA ALA A 92 22.53 0.28 -12.10
C ALA A 92 23.49 1.09 -13.00
N LEU A 93 23.90 0.53 -14.14
CA LEU A 93 24.75 1.25 -15.10
C LEU A 93 24.07 2.48 -15.71
N ASN A 94 22.77 2.38 -16.00
CA ASN A 94 22.00 3.52 -16.50
C ASN A 94 21.88 4.62 -15.44
N LEU A 95 21.60 4.22 -14.19
CA LEU A 95 21.44 5.14 -13.06
C LEU A 95 22.75 5.89 -12.76
N GLU A 96 23.89 5.18 -12.75
CA GLU A 96 25.22 5.80 -12.54
C GLU A 96 25.55 6.83 -13.63
N ARG A 97 25.21 6.53 -14.90
CA ARG A 97 25.40 7.47 -16.01
C ARG A 97 24.52 8.71 -15.84
N GLU A 98 23.26 8.52 -15.49
CA GLU A 98 22.32 9.61 -15.25
C GLU A 98 22.75 10.47 -14.06
N GLU A 99 23.19 9.87 -12.97
CA GLU A 99 23.72 10.59 -11.80
C GLU A 99 24.95 11.42 -12.18
N ARG A 100 25.88 10.87 -12.97
CA ARG A 100 27.03 11.65 -13.45
C ARG A 100 26.64 12.84 -14.33
N VAL A 101 25.58 12.70 -15.13
CA VAL A 101 25.08 13.82 -15.93
C VAL A 101 24.44 14.86 -15.02
N LYS A 102 23.56 14.45 -14.11
CA LYS A 102 22.91 15.33 -13.14
C LYS A 102 23.91 16.08 -12.26
N GLU A 103 24.98 15.41 -11.82
CA GLU A 103 26.05 16.04 -11.04
C GLU A 103 26.76 17.14 -11.84
N ARG A 104 27.07 16.89 -13.12
CA ARG A 104 27.65 17.90 -14.00
C ARG A 104 26.70 19.06 -14.25
N GLU A 105 25.44 18.78 -14.55
CA GLU A 105 24.42 19.80 -14.74
C GLU A 105 24.23 20.66 -13.49
N LEU A 106 24.22 20.04 -12.30
CA LEU A 106 24.15 20.75 -11.03
C LEU A 106 25.39 21.63 -10.81
N GLN A 107 26.58 21.11 -11.10
CA GLN A 107 27.83 21.85 -11.00
C GLN A 107 27.88 23.04 -11.98
N GLU A 108 27.42 22.85 -13.21
CA GLU A 108 27.32 23.92 -14.21
C GLU A 108 26.28 24.96 -13.81
N ARG A 109 25.14 24.54 -13.28
CA ARG A 109 24.10 25.43 -12.75
C ARG A 109 24.62 26.28 -11.59
N MET A 110 25.36 25.68 -10.65
CA MET A 110 26.02 26.41 -9.57
C MET A 110 27.04 27.41 -10.10
N ARG A 111 27.85 27.02 -11.10
CA ARG A 111 28.82 27.93 -11.74
C ARG A 111 28.13 29.09 -12.46
N LEU A 112 27.03 28.83 -13.15
CA LEU A 112 26.26 29.87 -13.83
C LEU A 112 25.64 30.83 -12.82
N GLN A 113 25.10 30.30 -11.72
CA GLN A 113 24.56 31.10 -10.63
C GLN A 113 25.61 32.05 -10.05
N LEU A 114 26.82 31.56 -9.79
CA LEU A 114 27.90 32.42 -9.30
C LEU A 114 28.26 33.55 -10.27
N ARG A 115 28.26 33.28 -11.59
CA ARG A 115 28.48 34.33 -12.61
C ARG A 115 27.38 35.38 -12.62
N LEU A 116 26.13 34.96 -12.45
CA LEU A 116 24.99 35.88 -12.37
C LEU A 116 25.07 36.74 -11.11
N ASP A 117 25.47 36.15 -9.97
CA ASP A 117 25.65 36.87 -8.72
C ASP A 117 26.81 37.90 -8.83
N ASP A 118 27.92 37.54 -9.48
CA ASP A 118 29.03 38.46 -9.75
C ASP A 118 28.62 39.61 -10.68
N GLU A 119 27.86 39.33 -11.74
CA GLU A 119 27.35 40.34 -12.69
C GLU A 119 26.36 41.28 -11.99
N ALA A 120 25.47 40.73 -11.14
CA ALA A 120 24.54 41.52 -10.35
C ALA A 120 25.29 42.47 -9.38
N ALA A 121 26.33 42.00 -8.70
CA ALA A 121 27.15 42.82 -7.82
C ALA A 121 27.89 43.93 -8.56
N GLN A 122 28.35 43.68 -9.80
CA GLN A 122 28.99 44.71 -10.62
C GLN A 122 28.00 45.81 -11.03
N VAL A 123 26.80 45.43 -11.47
CA VAL A 123 25.74 46.39 -11.83
C VAL A 123 25.33 47.23 -10.62
N GLU A 124 25.21 46.61 -9.45
CA GLU A 124 24.92 47.32 -8.20
C GLU A 124 26.02 48.33 -7.84
N ALA A 125 27.29 47.94 -7.93
CA ALA A 125 28.42 48.84 -7.69
C ALA A 125 28.49 50.01 -8.68
N GLU A 126 28.17 49.79 -9.96
CA GLU A 126 28.13 50.84 -10.98
C GLU A 126 26.99 51.84 -10.70
N LEU A 127 25.81 51.34 -10.32
CA LEU A 127 24.68 52.18 -9.92
C LEU A 127 25.02 52.99 -8.67
N GLU A 128 25.68 52.41 -7.67
CA GLU A 128 26.14 53.15 -6.49
C GLU A 128 27.14 54.26 -6.87
N MET A 129 28.07 53.98 -7.78
CA MET A 129 29.04 54.98 -8.25
C MET A 129 28.35 56.13 -8.99
N GLN A 130 27.38 55.83 -9.87
CA GLN A 130 26.57 56.87 -10.52
C GLN A 130 25.78 57.69 -9.51
N ARG A 131 25.19 57.03 -8.50
CA ARG A 131 24.46 57.70 -7.43
C ARG A 131 25.36 58.66 -6.66
N ARG A 132 26.58 58.25 -6.30
CA ARG A 132 27.56 59.12 -5.63
C ARG A 132 27.98 60.30 -6.49
N LEU A 133 28.23 60.07 -7.78
CA LEU A 133 28.58 61.17 -8.70
C LEU A 133 27.44 62.17 -8.84
N GLN A 134 26.19 61.70 -8.85
CA GLN A 134 25.02 62.55 -8.86
C GLN A 134 24.88 63.32 -7.53
N GLU A 135 25.03 62.64 -6.39
CA GLU A 135 25.04 63.28 -5.07
C GLU A 135 26.15 64.34 -4.97
N GLU A 136 27.35 64.12 -5.51
CA GLU A 136 28.43 65.10 -5.55
C GLU A 136 28.08 66.32 -6.42
N LYS A 137 27.51 66.11 -7.61
CA LYS A 137 27.05 67.21 -8.47
C LYS A 137 25.96 68.04 -7.82
N ASP A 138 24.99 67.36 -7.18
CA ASP A 138 23.91 68.02 -6.45
C ASP A 138 24.48 68.80 -5.24
N GLN A 139 25.49 68.25 -4.56
CA GLN A 139 26.20 68.94 -3.47
C GLN A 139 27.02 70.15 -3.94
N GLU A 140 27.68 70.07 -5.10
CA GLU A 140 28.41 71.21 -5.68
C GLU A 140 27.45 72.32 -6.11
N LEU A 141 26.34 71.96 -6.73
CA LEU A 141 25.27 72.90 -7.10
C LEU A 141 24.71 73.58 -5.84
N ALA A 142 24.41 72.81 -4.79
CA ALA A 142 23.95 73.34 -3.52
C ALA A 142 24.96 74.29 -2.88
N ARG A 143 26.26 73.98 -2.93
CA ARG A 143 27.32 74.88 -2.44
C ARG A 143 27.41 76.20 -3.22
N GLN A 144 27.35 76.15 -4.56
CA GLN A 144 27.32 77.37 -5.38
C GLN A 144 26.09 78.22 -5.09
N LEU A 145 24.92 77.60 -4.96
CA LEU A 145 23.67 78.29 -4.63
C LEU A 145 23.76 78.95 -3.26
N GLN A 146 24.35 78.28 -2.28
CA GLN A 146 24.55 78.82 -0.93
C GLN A 146 25.58 79.97 -0.91
N GLU A 147 26.65 79.90 -1.72
CA GLU A 147 27.61 81.00 -1.85
C GLU A 147 26.99 82.22 -2.58
N GLU A 148 26.14 81.99 -3.59
CA GLU A 148 25.37 83.05 -4.25
C GLU A 148 24.32 83.65 -3.31
N GLU A 149 23.67 82.84 -2.48
CA GLU A 149 22.75 83.29 -1.44
C GLU A 149 23.51 84.07 -0.36
N GLU A 150 24.64 83.58 0.16
CA GLU A 150 25.45 84.30 1.15
C GLU A 150 26.02 85.62 0.58
N ARG A 151 26.42 85.63 -0.70
CA ARG A 151 26.88 86.82 -1.43
C ARG A 151 25.77 87.81 -1.77
N SER A 152 24.52 87.35 -1.88
CA SER A 152 23.35 88.21 -2.08
C SER A 152 22.72 88.66 -0.77
N VAL A 153 22.86 87.87 0.31
CA VAL A 153 22.44 88.19 1.68
C VAL A 153 23.36 89.23 2.33
N ASP A 154 24.65 89.27 1.98
CA ASP A 154 25.57 90.36 2.39
C ASP A 154 25.29 91.71 1.69
N ALA A 155 24.39 91.76 0.72
CA ALA A 155 24.06 92.97 -0.06
C ALA A 155 22.60 93.45 0.10
N ASN A 156 21.74 92.73 0.81
CA ASN A 156 20.30 93.02 0.82
C ASN A 156 19.69 92.83 2.21
N ASP A 157 20.09 93.68 3.17
CA ASP A 157 19.35 93.89 4.41
C ASP A 157 18.10 94.74 4.09
N GLY A 158 16.97 94.08 3.88
CA GLY A 158 15.68 94.72 3.60
C GLY A 158 14.50 93.84 4.03
N PRO A 159 13.69 94.23 5.03
CA PRO A 159 12.62 93.39 5.59
C PRO A 159 11.33 93.37 4.72
N MET A 160 11.46 93.42 3.39
CA MET A 160 10.32 93.53 2.46
C MET A 160 10.14 92.36 1.49
N ASP A 161 11.14 91.46 1.35
CA ASP A 161 11.10 90.39 0.33
C ASP A 161 10.58 89.04 0.85
N ASP A 162 10.60 88.77 2.16
CA ASP A 162 10.17 87.49 2.72
C ASP A 162 8.70 87.17 2.46
N GLN A 163 7.84 88.19 2.48
CA GLN A 163 6.41 88.05 2.21
C GLN A 163 6.15 87.68 0.74
N LEU A 164 6.94 88.24 -0.18
CA LEU A 164 6.79 88.05 -1.62
C LEU A 164 7.33 86.68 -2.05
N ILE A 165 8.42 86.22 -1.43
CA ILE A 165 8.98 84.88 -1.62
C ILE A 165 8.03 83.83 -1.05
N LEU A 166 7.41 84.09 0.10
CA LEU A 166 6.40 83.20 0.68
C LEU A 166 5.16 83.10 -0.22
N ASP A 167 4.69 84.22 -0.76
CA ASP A 167 3.55 84.24 -1.70
C ASP A 167 3.91 83.55 -3.04
N GLN A 168 5.14 83.73 -3.53
CA GLN A 168 5.63 83.02 -4.72
C GLN A 168 5.72 81.51 -4.49
N LYS A 169 6.22 81.09 -3.31
CA LYS A 169 6.28 79.69 -2.91
C LYS A 169 4.89 79.09 -2.77
N LEU A 170 3.95 79.82 -2.18
CA LEU A 170 2.55 79.40 -2.06
C LEU A 170 1.87 79.27 -3.43
N ALA A 171 2.18 80.18 -4.37
CA ALA A 171 1.68 80.10 -5.74
C ALA A 171 2.25 78.90 -6.51
N MET A 172 3.53 78.59 -6.30
CA MET A 172 4.18 77.42 -6.89
C MET A 172 3.65 76.11 -6.29
N GLU A 173 3.45 76.07 -4.96
CA GLU A 173 2.81 74.95 -4.26
C GLU A 173 1.37 74.74 -4.73
N ALA A 174 0.63 75.81 -5.03
CA ALA A 174 -0.71 75.71 -5.62
C ALA A 174 -0.68 75.11 -7.04
N GLN A 175 0.29 75.49 -7.87
CA GLN A 175 0.46 74.92 -9.21
C GLN A 175 0.83 73.44 -9.15
N ASP A 176 1.76 73.07 -8.27
CA ASP A 176 2.17 71.68 -8.07
C ASP A 176 1.02 70.84 -7.50
N ALA A 177 0.17 71.42 -6.64
CA ALA A 177 -1.02 70.74 -6.11
C ALA A 177 -2.10 70.48 -7.19
N GLU A 178 -2.32 71.42 -8.13
CA GLU A 178 -3.22 71.19 -9.26
C GLU A 178 -2.67 70.12 -10.21
N LEU A 179 -1.36 70.14 -10.45
CA LEU A 179 -0.69 69.13 -11.27
C LEU A 179 -0.78 67.75 -10.63
N ALA A 180 -0.52 67.64 -9.33
CA ALA A 180 -0.68 66.41 -8.55
C ALA A 180 -2.12 65.89 -8.59
N ARG A 181 -3.12 66.78 -8.45
CA ARG A 181 -4.54 66.41 -8.62
C ARG A 181 -4.83 65.88 -10.02
N MET A 182 -4.33 66.54 -11.07
CA MET A 182 -4.52 66.10 -12.45
C MET A 182 -3.91 64.71 -12.71
N LEU A 183 -2.74 64.44 -12.13
CA LEU A 183 -2.06 63.14 -12.21
C LEU A 183 -2.82 62.06 -11.43
N GLN A 184 -3.25 62.37 -10.21
CA GLN A 184 -4.06 61.49 -9.39
C GLN A 184 -5.42 61.19 -10.04
N ASP A 185 -6.05 62.16 -10.69
CA ASP A 185 -7.30 61.97 -11.42
C ASP A 185 -7.11 61.12 -12.68
N LYS A 186 -5.98 61.26 -13.40
CA LYS A 186 -5.61 60.37 -14.50
C LYS A 186 -5.43 58.93 -14.03
N GLU A 187 -4.76 58.73 -12.90
CA GLU A 187 -4.60 57.41 -12.29
C GLU A 187 -5.94 56.83 -11.83
N ARG A 188 -6.76 57.63 -11.14
CA ARG A 188 -8.08 57.24 -10.65
C ARG A 188 -9.04 56.94 -11.80
N ALA A 189 -8.97 57.67 -12.92
CA ALA A 189 -9.72 57.39 -14.13
C ALA A 189 -9.28 56.07 -14.78
N LYS A 190 -7.97 55.79 -14.84
CA LYS A 190 -7.44 54.51 -15.33
C LYS A 190 -7.91 53.35 -14.44
N ALA A 191 -7.88 53.52 -13.12
CA ALA A 191 -8.40 52.55 -12.16
C ALA A 191 -9.92 52.33 -12.31
N ARG A 192 -10.70 53.39 -12.54
CA ARG A 192 -12.16 53.28 -12.81
C ARG A 192 -12.44 52.51 -14.09
N ARG A 193 -11.73 52.79 -15.20
CA ARG A 193 -11.86 52.05 -16.46
C ARG A 193 -11.49 50.58 -16.31
N ALA A 194 -10.43 50.28 -15.57
CA ALA A 194 -10.05 48.89 -15.27
C ALA A 194 -11.14 48.17 -14.46
N ARG A 195 -11.72 48.84 -13.45
CA ARG A 195 -12.81 48.30 -12.63
C ARG A 195 -14.10 48.08 -13.42
N GLU A 196 -14.41 48.96 -14.38
CA GLU A 196 -15.56 48.80 -15.28
C GLU A 196 -15.37 47.62 -16.24
N ARG A 197 -14.19 47.48 -16.86
CA ARG A 197 -13.82 46.31 -17.67
C ARG A 197 -13.92 45.01 -16.87
N ALA A 198 -13.47 45.02 -15.62
CA ALA A 198 -13.61 43.87 -14.73
C ALA A 198 -15.08 43.54 -14.42
N ARG A 199 -15.96 44.55 -14.27
CA ARG A 199 -17.41 44.35 -14.09
C ARG A 199 -18.09 43.82 -15.35
N GLN A 200 -17.77 44.35 -16.53
CA GLN A 200 -18.28 43.86 -17.81
C GLN A 200 -17.88 42.40 -18.03
N LYS A 201 -16.60 42.06 -17.82
CA LYS A 201 -16.11 40.67 -17.91
C LYS A 201 -16.80 39.75 -16.90
N LYS A 202 -17.10 40.23 -15.69
CA LYS A 202 -17.84 39.47 -14.68
C LYS A 202 -19.29 39.21 -15.12
N LEU A 203 -19.96 40.21 -15.70
CA LEU A 203 -21.34 40.08 -16.19
C LEU A 203 -21.41 39.15 -17.42
N GLU A 204 -20.45 39.25 -18.34
CA GLU A 204 -20.34 38.36 -19.49
C GLU A 204 -20.09 36.91 -19.06
N ARG A 205 -19.18 36.68 -18.10
CA ARG A 205 -18.97 35.35 -17.52
C ARG A 205 -20.23 34.82 -16.84
N GLN A 206 -21.02 35.68 -16.18
CA GLN A 206 -22.29 35.29 -15.58
C GLN A 206 -23.33 34.91 -16.65
N GLN A 207 -23.43 35.65 -17.75
CA GLN A 207 -24.29 35.28 -18.89
C GLN A 207 -23.85 33.97 -19.55
N GLN A 208 -22.55 33.76 -19.78
CA GLN A 208 -22.04 32.49 -20.30
C GLN A 208 -22.37 31.32 -19.36
N GLN A 209 -22.27 31.53 -18.05
CA GLN A 209 -22.63 30.52 -17.06
C GLN A 209 -24.15 30.26 -17.07
N GLN A 210 -24.97 31.27 -17.31
CA GLN A 210 -26.42 31.14 -17.47
C GLN A 210 -26.79 30.42 -18.78
N GLN A 211 -26.08 30.65 -19.88
CA GLN A 211 -26.21 29.89 -21.13
C GLN A 211 -25.74 28.43 -20.99
N GLN A 212 -24.71 28.16 -20.18
CA GLN A 212 -24.29 26.79 -19.86
C GLN A 212 -25.34 26.07 -18.99
N LEU A 213 -25.96 26.78 -18.05
CA LEU A 213 -27.10 26.27 -17.28
C LEU A 213 -28.34 26.07 -18.18
N GLU A 214 -28.62 26.99 -19.11
CA GLU A 214 -29.72 26.86 -20.09
C GLU A 214 -29.48 25.69 -21.06
N GLY A 215 -28.24 25.51 -21.53
CA GLY A 215 -27.83 24.38 -22.37
C GLY A 215 -27.84 23.03 -21.65
N GLN A 216 -27.71 23.00 -20.32
CA GLN A 216 -27.96 21.82 -19.51
C GLN A 216 -29.46 21.60 -19.22
N THR A 217 -30.31 22.63 -19.30
CA THR A 217 -31.77 22.48 -19.14
C THR A 217 -32.56 22.09 -20.40
N GLU A 218 -31.97 22.08 -21.60
CA GLU A 218 -32.68 21.61 -22.82
C GLU A 218 -32.42 20.14 -23.22
N LEU A 219 -31.55 19.40 -22.52
CA LEU A 219 -31.37 17.96 -22.75
C LEU A 219 -31.13 17.17 -21.45
N GLU A 220 -32.14 17.03 -20.58
CA GLU A 220 -32.20 15.83 -19.72
C GLU A 220 -33.62 15.47 -19.22
N ARG A 221 -34.01 14.23 -19.51
CA ARG A 221 -35.20 13.53 -19.00
C ARG A 221 -34.80 12.79 -17.70
N PRO A 222 -35.66 12.69 -16.68
CA PRO A 222 -35.22 12.53 -15.29
C PRO A 222 -35.08 11.06 -14.85
N GLN A 223 -34.17 10.77 -13.92
CA GLN A 223 -34.44 9.82 -12.81
C GLN A 223 -33.47 9.90 -11.61
N ARG A 224 -34.05 10.44 -10.53
CA ARG A 224 -33.98 10.15 -9.09
C ARG A 224 -32.67 10.16 -8.27
N PRO A 225 -32.74 10.73 -7.04
CA PRO A 225 -31.59 11.16 -6.24
C PRO A 225 -31.28 10.19 -5.10
N ASP A 226 -30.04 10.23 -4.61
CA ASP A 226 -29.75 10.02 -3.19
C ASP A 226 -28.36 10.57 -2.85
N LYS A 227 -28.30 11.74 -2.20
CA LYS A 227 -27.70 11.91 -0.87
C LYS A 227 -27.69 13.37 -0.41
N LEU A 228 -27.80 13.47 0.90
CA LEU A 228 -28.21 14.59 1.73
C LEU A 228 -27.03 15.53 2.01
N ASP A 229 -27.17 16.81 1.63
CA ASP A 229 -26.25 17.88 2.03
C ASP A 229 -26.64 18.42 3.42
N LEU A 230 -25.71 18.40 4.38
CA LEU A 230 -25.78 19.22 5.58
C LEU A 230 -24.62 20.22 5.59
N LYS A 231 -24.94 21.44 5.18
CA LYS A 231 -24.12 22.64 5.38
C LYS A 231 -24.48 23.23 6.74
N VAL A 232 -23.52 23.30 7.66
CA VAL A 232 -23.62 24.16 8.84
C VAL A 232 -22.46 25.13 8.82
N SER A 233 -22.83 26.40 8.89
CA SER A 233 -21.95 27.56 8.88
C SER A 233 -22.06 28.22 10.25
N TYR A 234 -20.93 28.60 10.84
CA TYR A 234 -20.89 29.67 11.83
C TYR A 234 -19.60 30.48 11.64
N ASP A 235 -19.77 31.73 11.22
CA ASP A 235 -18.82 32.81 11.43
C ASP A 235 -18.65 33.10 12.93
N ARG A 236 -17.43 33.42 13.37
CA ARG A 236 -17.19 34.55 14.28
C ARG A 236 -15.73 35.00 14.31
N LYS A 237 -15.62 36.32 14.52
CA LYS A 237 -14.47 37.20 14.36
C LYS A 237 -13.82 37.51 15.71
N SER A 238 -12.51 37.77 15.69
CA SER A 238 -11.79 38.84 16.44
C SER A 238 -10.90 38.45 17.64
N ARG A 239 -9.67 39.03 17.59
CA ARG A 239 -8.73 39.49 18.64
C ARG A 239 -7.71 38.50 19.26
N ASN A 240 -6.44 38.68 18.86
CA ASN A 240 -5.20 38.31 19.58
C ASN A 240 -5.03 39.16 20.87
N PRO A 241 -4.24 38.76 21.92
CA PRO A 241 -2.79 38.49 21.83
C PRO A 241 -2.23 37.42 22.86
N PRO A 242 -0.90 37.35 23.15
CA PRO A 242 0.09 36.47 22.50
C PRO A 242 0.65 35.36 23.44
N GLN A 243 1.10 34.23 22.89
CA GLN A 243 1.98 33.32 23.63
C GLN A 243 2.97 32.63 22.67
N PHE A 244 4.21 32.52 23.14
CA PHE A 244 5.46 32.14 22.46
C PHE A 244 5.42 30.76 21.75
N PRO A 245 6.39 30.49 20.84
CA PRO A 245 6.30 29.42 19.86
C PRO A 245 6.78 28.07 20.41
N ASP A 246 6.12 26.99 20.01
CA ASP A 246 6.61 25.62 20.14
C ASP A 246 6.71 25.01 18.72
N PRO A 247 7.83 24.34 18.35
CA PRO A 247 8.06 23.87 17.00
C PRO A 247 7.53 22.43 16.78
N GLU A 248 7.24 22.13 15.51
CA GLU A 248 6.97 20.80 14.94
C GLU A 248 5.56 20.21 15.14
N GLU A 249 4.63 20.67 14.30
CA GLU A 249 3.45 19.88 13.92
C GLU A 249 3.57 19.45 12.45
N ILE A 250 3.38 18.16 12.25
CA ILE A 250 3.52 17.42 10.99
C ILE A 250 2.51 17.96 9.96
N GLN A 251 3.01 18.35 8.78
CA GLN A 251 2.17 18.69 7.62
C GLN A 251 1.38 17.45 7.19
N VAL A 252 0.09 17.40 7.54
CA VAL A 252 -0.89 16.54 6.89
C VAL A 252 -1.26 17.25 5.58
N LEU A 253 -0.69 16.76 4.49
CA LEU A 253 -1.06 17.17 3.13
C LEU A 253 -2.49 16.73 2.82
N GLU A 254 -3.26 17.66 2.25
CA GLU A 254 -4.57 17.46 1.67
C GLU A 254 -4.53 16.41 0.54
N ASP A 255 -5.44 15.45 0.59
CA ASP A 255 -5.68 14.45 -0.45
C ASP A 255 -6.24 15.10 -1.74
N PRO A 256 -5.63 14.88 -2.92
CA PRO A 256 -6.34 15.02 -4.18
C PRO A 256 -7.12 13.73 -4.47
N GLU A 257 -8.45 13.86 -4.52
CA GLU A 257 -9.39 12.93 -5.12
C GLU A 257 -8.96 12.57 -6.55
N ASP A 258 -8.37 11.39 -6.74
CA ASP A 258 -8.30 10.72 -8.03
C ASP A 258 -8.54 9.22 -7.79
N ASN A 259 -9.80 8.84 -7.98
CA ASN A 259 -10.38 7.53 -7.75
C ASN A 259 -9.83 6.53 -8.77
N ARG A 260 -8.57 6.14 -8.63
CA ARG A 260 -8.01 4.97 -9.31
C ARG A 260 -8.40 3.76 -8.48
N GLU A 261 -9.36 3.02 -9.00
CA GLU A 261 -9.73 1.67 -8.57
C GLU A 261 -8.47 0.84 -8.38
N ALA A 262 -7.94 0.81 -7.15
CA ALA A 262 -6.87 -0.10 -6.81
C ALA A 262 -7.43 -1.52 -7.01
N PRO A 263 -6.83 -2.34 -7.88
CA PRO A 263 -7.33 -3.69 -8.10
C PRO A 263 -7.30 -4.40 -6.77
N ASN A 264 -8.46 -4.93 -6.36
CA ASN A 264 -8.63 -5.56 -5.06
C ASN A 264 -7.55 -6.62 -4.89
N VAL A 265 -6.58 -6.37 -4.02
CA VAL A 265 -5.40 -7.21 -3.82
C VAL A 265 -5.81 -8.67 -3.54
N ALA A 266 -6.98 -8.88 -2.93
CA ALA A 266 -7.54 -10.20 -2.70
C ALA A 266 -7.88 -10.98 -3.99
N THR A 267 -8.24 -10.29 -5.08
CA THR A 267 -8.48 -10.93 -6.39
C THR A 267 -7.20 -11.32 -7.13
N ILE A 268 -6.07 -10.66 -6.82
CA ILE A 268 -4.76 -10.98 -7.40
C ILE A 268 -4.13 -12.17 -6.66
N ILE A 269 -4.33 -12.25 -5.34
CA ILE A 269 -3.74 -13.30 -4.50
C ILE A 269 -4.59 -14.58 -4.50
N ASP A 270 -5.92 -14.48 -4.63
CA ASP A 270 -6.83 -15.62 -4.64
C ASP A 270 -7.90 -15.47 -5.75
N PRO A 271 -7.77 -16.22 -6.87
CA PRO A 271 -8.73 -16.22 -7.97
C PRO A 271 -10.14 -16.70 -7.60
N THR A 272 -10.29 -17.40 -6.47
CA THR A 272 -11.60 -17.88 -5.98
C THR A 272 -12.36 -16.82 -5.18
N TYR A 273 -11.68 -15.75 -4.76
CA TYR A 273 -12.21 -14.68 -3.93
C TYR A 273 -13.40 -13.93 -4.58
N GLY A 274 -13.49 -13.94 -5.91
CA GLY A 274 -14.58 -13.31 -6.68
C GLY A 274 -15.80 -14.20 -6.96
N GLY A 275 -15.79 -15.47 -6.55
CA GLY A 275 -16.70 -16.52 -7.04
C GLY A 275 -18.20 -16.38 -6.73
N HIS A 276 -18.64 -15.32 -6.04
CA HIS A 276 -20.05 -15.16 -5.64
C HIS A 276 -20.67 -13.79 -5.96
N ARG A 277 -20.18 -13.09 -6.98
CA ARG A 277 -20.90 -11.96 -7.57
C ARG A 277 -21.09 -12.17 -9.06
N SER A 278 -22.35 -12.44 -9.44
CA SER A 278 -22.94 -12.43 -10.80
C SER A 278 -23.24 -13.82 -11.38
N THR A 279 -24.36 -14.41 -10.94
CA THR A 279 -25.14 -15.33 -11.78
C THR A 279 -26.07 -14.51 -12.68
N THR A 280 -25.57 -14.00 -13.80
CA THR A 280 -26.41 -13.62 -14.95
C THR A 280 -25.59 -13.66 -16.24
N SER A 281 -26.25 -14.14 -17.29
CA SER A 281 -25.95 -14.03 -18.74
C SER A 281 -24.99 -15.04 -19.40
N SER A 282 -25.62 -16.07 -19.98
CA SER A 282 -25.63 -16.41 -21.41
C SER A 282 -24.32 -16.45 -22.23
N SER A 283 -23.96 -17.69 -22.57
CA SER A 283 -23.63 -18.23 -23.91
C SER A 283 -23.22 -17.27 -25.04
N SER A 284 -21.94 -17.34 -25.47
CA SER A 284 -21.56 -17.71 -26.85
C SER A 284 -20.04 -17.68 -27.09
N SER A 285 -19.59 -18.65 -27.90
CA SER A 285 -18.37 -18.67 -28.75
C SER A 285 -17.05 -19.26 -28.23
N ASN A 286 -16.97 -20.59 -28.36
CA ASN A 286 -15.91 -21.43 -28.93
C ASN A 286 -14.46 -20.90 -29.02
N THR A 287 -13.57 -21.49 -28.20
CA THR A 287 -12.24 -21.92 -28.62
C THR A 287 -11.98 -23.35 -28.10
N VAL A 288 -11.38 -24.19 -28.94
CA VAL A 288 -11.27 -25.64 -28.76
C VAL A 288 -10.12 -25.98 -27.80
N SER A 289 -10.41 -26.73 -26.74
CA SER A 289 -9.41 -27.45 -25.91
C SER A 289 -10.07 -28.63 -25.18
N PRO A 290 -9.37 -29.75 -24.93
CA PRO A 290 -9.98 -31.03 -24.61
C PRO A 290 -10.44 -31.11 -23.14
N SER A 291 -11.73 -31.39 -22.93
CA SER A 291 -12.35 -31.62 -21.64
C SER A 291 -12.15 -33.06 -21.16
N TYR A 292 -11.49 -33.23 -20.02
CA TYR A 292 -11.68 -34.42 -19.18
C TYR A 292 -12.92 -34.19 -18.30
N VAL A 293 -13.94 -35.01 -18.50
CA VAL A 293 -15.15 -35.08 -17.66
C VAL A 293 -14.80 -35.89 -16.42
N LEU A 294 -14.93 -35.30 -15.23
CA LEU A 294 -14.98 -36.04 -13.96
C LEU A 294 -16.44 -36.11 -13.47
N PRO A 295 -16.92 -37.26 -12.97
CA PRO A 295 -18.29 -37.41 -12.49
C PRO A 295 -18.53 -36.73 -11.13
N THR A 296 -19.68 -36.09 -11.00
CA THR A 296 -20.29 -35.64 -9.75
C THR A 296 -20.55 -36.84 -8.83
N PRO A 297 -20.17 -36.81 -7.54
CA PRO A 297 -20.64 -37.83 -6.60
C PRO A 297 -22.09 -37.51 -6.18
N PRO A 298 -22.98 -38.50 -6.05
CA PRO A 298 -24.29 -38.30 -5.46
C PRO A 298 -24.14 -37.95 -3.97
N GLN A 299 -24.80 -36.87 -3.55
CA GLN A 299 -25.24 -36.71 -2.17
C GLN A 299 -26.31 -37.76 -1.91
N GLU A 300 -26.03 -38.76 -1.06
CA GLU A 300 -26.94 -39.34 -0.06
C GLU A 300 -26.11 -40.23 0.90
N LEU A 301 -26.51 -40.25 2.17
CA LEU A 301 -25.94 -40.94 3.33
C LEU A 301 -24.82 -40.22 4.11
N MET A 302 -25.23 -39.21 4.89
CA MET A 302 -24.68 -38.96 6.22
C MET A 302 -25.18 -40.04 7.20
N GLU A 303 -24.49 -40.17 8.35
CA GLU A 303 -24.62 -41.14 9.46
C GLU A 303 -23.65 -42.32 9.32
N ASP A 304 -22.69 -42.59 10.21
CA ASP A 304 -22.51 -42.29 11.63
C ASP A 304 -20.99 -42.35 11.93
N ALA A 305 -20.38 -41.25 12.38
CA ALA A 305 -18.99 -41.23 12.83
C ALA A 305 -18.88 -40.33 14.06
N PRO A 306 -18.44 -40.84 15.22
CA PRO A 306 -18.43 -40.04 16.44
C PRO A 306 -17.40 -38.91 16.32
N CYS A 307 -17.84 -37.69 16.60
CA CYS A 307 -17.02 -36.50 16.76
C CYS A 307 -15.85 -36.79 17.73
N TYR A 308 -14.61 -36.83 17.23
CA TYR A 308 -13.44 -36.97 18.09
C TYR A 308 -13.29 -35.71 18.97
N MET A 309 -13.41 -35.88 20.29
CA MET A 309 -13.16 -34.81 21.26
C MET A 309 -11.69 -34.36 21.24
N PRO A 310 -11.40 -33.06 21.39
CA PRO A 310 -10.02 -32.58 21.50
C PRO A 310 -9.46 -32.88 22.91
N ILE A 311 -8.36 -33.64 22.97
CA ILE A 311 -7.63 -33.91 24.21
C ILE A 311 -6.83 -32.65 24.61
N GLN A 312 -7.25 -32.02 25.70
CA GLN A 312 -6.54 -30.91 26.33
C GLN A 312 -5.37 -31.42 27.20
N GLY A 313 -4.20 -30.84 26.99
CA GLY A 313 -3.19 -30.64 28.04
C GLY A 313 -2.01 -31.62 28.09
N GLN A 314 -0.84 -31.16 27.62
CA GLN A 314 0.34 -31.05 28.48
C GLN A 314 1.42 -30.11 27.92
N ARG A 315 2.00 -29.35 28.86
CA ARG A 315 2.85 -28.16 28.80
C ARG A 315 4.13 -28.23 27.93
N ARG A 316 4.35 -27.10 27.22
CA ARG A 316 5.45 -26.12 27.36
C ARG A 316 6.87 -26.65 27.65
N MET A 317 7.78 -26.51 26.68
CA MET A 317 9.05 -25.80 26.86
C MET A 317 9.44 -25.07 25.57
N GLN A 318 9.73 -23.77 25.71
CA GLN A 318 10.25 -22.88 24.69
C GLN A 318 11.77 -22.71 24.89
N ALA A 319 12.44 -22.52 23.76
CA ALA A 319 13.73 -21.86 23.55
C ALA A 319 15.01 -22.63 23.92
N GLN A 320 15.84 -22.91 22.91
CA GLN A 320 16.94 -22.01 22.56
C GLN A 320 17.54 -22.37 21.19
N SER A 321 17.64 -21.36 20.34
CA SER A 321 18.51 -21.29 19.16
C SER A 321 19.98 -21.41 19.57
N ARG A 322 20.80 -22.13 18.80
CA ARG A 322 22.22 -21.81 18.62
C ARG A 322 22.86 -22.52 17.43
N SER A 323 23.74 -21.75 16.80
CA SER A 323 24.44 -21.86 15.53
C SER A 323 25.61 -22.86 15.49
N LEU A 324 25.92 -23.31 14.27
CA LEU A 324 27.21 -23.65 13.66
C LEU A 324 28.48 -23.67 14.55
N SER A 325 29.15 -24.84 14.59
CA SER A 325 30.58 -25.10 14.28
C SER A 325 31.31 -26.08 15.23
N HIS A 326 31.90 -27.10 14.59
CA HIS A 326 33.18 -27.78 14.82
C HIS A 326 33.41 -28.84 15.96
N GLU A 327 34.06 -29.93 15.50
CA GLU A 327 34.94 -30.93 16.15
C GLU A 327 34.42 -32.29 16.64
N GLU A 328 34.77 -33.28 15.82
CA GLU A 328 35.25 -34.61 16.17
C GLU A 328 35.86 -34.73 17.58
N LYS A 329 35.32 -35.66 18.39
CA LYS A 329 36.13 -36.51 19.27
C LYS A 329 35.55 -37.92 19.35
N HIS A 330 36.31 -38.87 18.79
CA HIS A 330 36.18 -40.29 19.04
C HIS A 330 36.17 -40.60 20.54
N LYS A 331 35.14 -41.31 21.02
CA LYS A 331 35.24 -42.16 22.21
C LYS A 331 34.57 -43.50 21.94
N ARG A 332 35.42 -44.50 21.70
CA ARG A 332 35.10 -45.91 21.77
C ARG A 332 34.54 -46.23 23.16
N ARG A 333 33.36 -46.84 23.23
CA ARG A 333 32.96 -47.69 24.36
C ARG A 333 32.51 -49.03 23.80
N VAL A 334 33.40 -50.01 23.97
CA VAL A 334 33.09 -51.44 23.99
C VAL A 334 32.03 -51.65 25.07
N LYS A 335 30.95 -52.36 24.74
CA LYS A 335 30.15 -53.06 25.74
C LYS A 335 29.74 -54.42 25.19
N ASP A 336 30.21 -55.41 25.91
CA ASP A 336 30.23 -56.82 25.61
C ASP A 336 28.85 -57.44 25.39
N GLY A 337 28.84 -58.48 24.56
CA GLY A 337 27.67 -59.29 24.26
C GLY A 337 27.19 -60.10 25.48
N CYS A 338 25.88 -60.17 25.65
CA CYS A 338 25.22 -61.11 26.53
C CYS A 338 24.64 -62.26 25.68
N LYS A 339 25.33 -63.40 25.68
CA LYS A 339 24.77 -64.73 25.38
C LYS A 339 24.21 -65.34 26.67
N HIS A 340 23.62 -66.53 26.54
CA HIS A 340 22.95 -67.42 27.52
C HIS A 340 21.42 -67.26 27.47
N GLN A 341 20.62 -68.32 27.35
CA GLN A 341 20.84 -69.75 27.09
C GLN A 341 19.50 -70.31 26.61
#